data_AF-A0A0R3QNI3-F1
#
_entry.id   AF-A0A0R3QNI3-F1
#
_cell.length_a   1.000
_cell.length_b   1.000
_cell.length_c   1.000
_cell.angle_alpha   90.00
_cell.angle_beta   90.00
_cell.angle_gamma   90.00
#
_symmetry.space_group_name_H-M   'P 1'
#
loop_
_entity.id
_entity.type
_entity.pdbx_description
1 polymer ?
#
loop_
_entity_poly.entity_id
_entity_poly.type
_entity_poly.pdbx_seq_one_letter_code
_entity_poly.pdbx_strand_id
1 'polypeptide(L)'
;MIDIFLANIYAKMSFVRWTIDEFIALEMGFPSNVARSLVQLFEDGCEVPFIARYRRHLIDGATPDDLRHAVETFKNAKHYFRAIKAKAEKLLKRVDAEIENDALKKSVKDALSKTMDAAELDCLFEPFKTAKKGSLASRAVELGVDEICQRLYRGEYVNLQRFVHSKPELNTLAKVEEETVHLLSHELHRLEETQNLLQKLAELNNHLNIRLKVRSTLTKKAKALKETDKNFSLLDHFKLYLNFEKDVRFVQSFQILALERASSKGIINWKIVVDDSIASIHPGLKLNFHLNHTDLLRKAVQDSTKRFLIPSIERKVRRKLLDRAENSAIDCFAKNLRELLLTAPLKDYAVLAIDPGYSNGCKCALVNDS
;
A
#
# COMPACT_ATOMS: atom_id res chain seq x y z
N MET A 1 10.49 -1.45 -27.38
CA MET A 1 9.63 -1.38 -26.19
C MET A 1 8.89 -0.04 -26.11
N ILE A 2 9.51 1.08 -26.50
CA ILE A 2 8.95 2.44 -26.41
C ILE A 2 7.84 2.70 -27.47
N ASP A 3 7.99 2.21 -28.70
CA ASP A 3 7.09 2.60 -29.81
C ASP A 3 5.69 1.96 -29.78
N ILE A 4 5.53 0.78 -29.17
CA ILE A 4 4.22 0.14 -28.99
C ILE A 4 3.51 0.67 -27.74
N PHE A 5 4.28 1.16 -26.75
CA PHE A 5 3.78 1.82 -25.54
C PHE A 5 3.16 3.19 -25.81
N LEU A 6 3.65 3.91 -26.83
CA LEU A 6 3.22 5.28 -27.13
C LEU A 6 1.80 5.38 -27.73
N ALA A 7 1.26 4.32 -28.34
CA ALA A 7 0.00 4.41 -29.08
C ALA A 7 -1.26 4.43 -28.19
N ASN A 8 -1.21 3.88 -26.97
CA ASN A 8 -2.38 3.74 -26.10
C ASN A 8 -2.60 4.90 -25.10
N ILE A 9 -1.63 5.79 -24.94
CA ILE A 9 -1.71 6.92 -23.97
C ILE A 9 -2.51 8.10 -24.53
N TYR A 10 -2.73 8.18 -25.86
CA TYR A 10 -3.21 9.40 -26.52
C TYR A 10 -4.74 9.61 -26.57
N ALA A 11 -5.58 8.74 -26.00
CA ALA A 11 -7.02 8.80 -26.28
C ALA A 11 -7.92 9.52 -25.24
N LYS A 12 -7.47 9.81 -24.01
CA LYS A 12 -8.35 10.46 -23.00
C LYS A 12 -7.56 11.24 -21.95
N MET A 13 -7.31 12.54 -22.16
CA MET A 13 -6.83 13.41 -21.09
C MET A 13 -7.43 14.82 -21.21
N SER A 14 -8.63 14.99 -20.65
CA SER A 14 -9.10 16.30 -20.20
C SER A 14 -8.27 16.74 -19.00
N PHE A 15 -7.72 17.95 -19.06
CA PHE A 15 -6.97 18.57 -17.97
C PHE A 15 -7.82 18.66 -16.70
N VAL A 16 -7.40 18.04 -15.60
CA VAL A 16 -7.98 18.32 -14.29
C VAL A 16 -6.85 18.56 -13.29
N ARG A 17 -6.66 19.83 -12.92
CA ARG A 17 -5.87 20.25 -11.77
C ARG A 17 -6.84 20.39 -10.61
N TRP A 18 -7.01 19.34 -9.82
CA TRP A 18 -7.92 19.43 -8.67
C TRP A 18 -7.33 20.37 -7.62
N THR A 19 -8.10 21.38 -7.21
CA THR A 19 -7.77 22.23 -6.07
C THR A 19 -8.28 21.59 -4.77
N ILE A 20 -7.75 21.99 -3.61
CA ILE A 20 -8.13 21.38 -2.32
C ILE A 20 -9.64 21.53 -2.06
N ASP A 21 -10.24 22.63 -2.52
CA ASP A 21 -11.69 22.86 -2.44
C ASP A 21 -12.48 21.86 -3.28
N GLU A 22 -12.01 21.46 -4.46
CA GLU A 22 -12.70 20.44 -5.27
C GLU A 22 -12.60 19.05 -4.63
N PHE A 23 -11.46 18.72 -4.02
CA PHE A 23 -11.30 17.48 -3.27
C PHE A 23 -12.25 17.41 -2.07
N ILE A 24 -12.35 18.50 -1.30
CA ILE A 24 -13.28 18.59 -0.17
C ILE A 24 -14.74 18.54 -0.66
N ALA A 25 -15.06 19.21 -1.77
CA ALA A 25 -16.41 19.19 -2.35
C ALA A 25 -16.83 17.76 -2.72
N LEU A 26 -15.95 16.99 -3.37
CA LEU A 26 -16.22 15.60 -3.71
C LEU A 26 -16.36 14.69 -2.49
N GLU A 27 -15.39 14.74 -1.58
CA GLU A 27 -15.32 13.82 -0.44
C GLU A 27 -16.46 14.05 0.57
N MET A 28 -16.81 15.33 0.78
CA MET A 28 -17.85 15.73 1.73
C MET A 28 -19.23 15.85 1.09
N GLY A 29 -19.33 15.83 -0.25
CA GLY A 29 -20.57 16.13 -0.96
C GLY A 29 -21.03 17.59 -0.82
N PHE A 30 -20.11 18.50 -0.50
CA PHE A 30 -20.43 19.91 -0.33
C PHE A 30 -20.49 20.64 -1.68
N PRO A 31 -21.36 21.66 -1.81
CA PRO A 31 -21.31 22.60 -2.91
C PRO A 31 -19.92 23.26 -3.02
N SER A 32 -19.42 23.48 -4.24
CA SER A 32 -18.06 23.99 -4.46
C SER A 32 -17.81 25.36 -3.81
N ASN A 33 -18.83 26.22 -3.72
CA ASN A 33 -18.76 27.51 -3.01
C ASN A 33 -18.56 27.34 -1.50
N VAL A 34 -19.22 26.34 -0.90
CA VAL A 34 -19.08 26.00 0.52
C VAL A 34 -17.69 25.43 0.78
N ALA A 35 -17.24 24.48 -0.05
CA ALA A 35 -15.91 23.90 0.09
C ALA A 35 -14.80 24.96 -0.02
N ARG A 36 -14.91 25.90 -0.96
CA ARG A 36 -13.97 27.02 -1.09
C ARG A 36 -13.96 27.93 0.13
N SER A 37 -15.14 28.26 0.65
CA SER A 37 -15.27 29.08 1.87
C SER A 37 -14.65 28.38 3.07
N LEU A 38 -14.87 27.07 3.22
CA LEU A 38 -14.27 26.25 4.27
C LEU A 38 -12.75 26.21 4.16
N VAL A 39 -12.20 26.00 2.95
CA VAL A 39 -10.75 26.02 2.72
C VAL A 39 -10.15 27.35 3.17
N GLN A 40 -10.74 28.47 2.78
CA GLN A 40 -10.25 29.79 3.17
C GLN A 40 -10.29 29.98 4.69
N LEU A 41 -11.41 29.61 5.34
CA LEU A 41 -11.52 29.69 6.81
C LEU A 41 -10.47 28.83 7.52
N PHE A 42 -10.17 27.64 7.01
CA PHE A 42 -9.14 26.76 7.57
C PHE A 42 -7.72 27.29 7.32
N GLU A 43 -7.47 27.94 6.19
CA GLU A 43 -6.20 28.62 5.90
C GLU A 43 -5.97 29.83 6.80
N ASP A 44 -7.04 30.57 7.10
CA ASP A 44 -7.06 31.67 8.07
C ASP A 44 -6.90 31.19 9.53
N GLY A 45 -6.85 29.88 9.76
CA GLY A 45 -6.64 29.28 11.08
C GLY A 45 -7.90 29.24 11.96
N CYS A 46 -9.10 29.41 11.38
CA CYS A 46 -10.34 29.34 12.12
C CYS A 46 -10.61 27.92 12.64
N GLU A 47 -10.89 27.79 13.94
CA GLU A 47 -11.24 26.50 14.55
C GLU A 47 -12.69 26.10 14.29
N VAL A 48 -12.97 24.79 14.34
CA VAL A 48 -14.32 24.24 14.13
C VAL A 48 -15.39 24.88 15.03
N PRO A 49 -15.18 25.06 16.36
CA PRO A 49 -16.19 25.71 17.21
C PRO A 49 -16.46 27.15 16.80
N PHE A 50 -15.44 27.89 16.34
CA PHE A 50 -15.60 29.25 15.85
C PHE A 50 -16.42 29.29 14.56
N ILE A 51 -16.12 28.42 13.60
CA ILE A 51 -16.84 28.34 12.33
C ILE A 51 -18.30 27.96 12.57
N ALA A 52 -18.55 26.91 13.36
CA ALA A 52 -19.88 26.42 13.69
C ALA A 52 -20.76 27.49 14.35
N ARG A 53 -20.16 28.34 15.20
CA ARG A 53 -20.88 29.36 15.97
C ARG A 53 -21.04 30.69 15.22
N TYR A 54 -19.99 31.16 14.54
CA TYR A 54 -19.92 32.53 14.02
C TYR A 54 -19.88 32.65 12.49
N ARG A 55 -19.66 31.55 11.77
CA ARG A 55 -19.57 31.53 10.30
C ARG A 55 -20.63 30.62 9.66
N ARG A 56 -21.75 30.39 10.35
CA ARG A 56 -22.82 29.47 9.94
C ARG A 56 -23.40 29.76 8.54
N HIS A 57 -23.43 31.03 8.13
CA HIS A 57 -23.92 31.47 6.82
C HIS A 57 -23.00 31.06 5.65
N LEU A 58 -21.73 30.74 5.90
CA LEU A 58 -20.75 30.35 4.88
C LEU A 58 -20.68 28.83 4.65
N ILE A 59 -21.34 28.04 5.50
CA ILE A 59 -21.17 26.58 5.57
C ILE A 59 -22.45 25.81 5.25
N ASP A 60 -23.49 26.49 4.76
CA ASP A 60 -24.76 25.91 4.31
C ASP A 60 -25.39 24.87 5.26
N GLY A 61 -25.35 25.17 6.56
CA GLY A 61 -25.96 24.29 7.58
C GLY A 61 -25.13 23.06 7.98
N ALA A 62 -23.87 22.94 7.52
CA ALA A 62 -22.95 21.87 7.95
C ALA A 62 -22.88 21.75 9.48
N THR A 63 -22.92 20.51 9.97
CA THR A 63 -22.88 20.23 11.40
C THR A 63 -21.44 20.35 11.94
N PRO A 64 -21.25 20.48 13.27
CA PRO A 64 -19.91 20.46 13.85
C PRO A 64 -19.12 19.19 13.52
N ASP A 65 -19.80 18.06 13.32
CA ASP A 65 -19.17 16.80 12.93
C ASP A 65 -18.70 16.85 11.46
N ASP A 66 -19.52 17.41 10.56
CA ASP A 66 -19.12 17.64 9.15
C ASP A 66 -17.95 18.61 9.06
N LEU A 67 -17.92 19.67 9.88
CA LEU A 67 -16.82 20.62 9.92
C LEU A 67 -15.51 19.99 10.45
N ARG A 68 -15.59 19.10 11.45
CA ARG A 68 -14.40 18.35 11.90
C ARG A 68 -13.87 17.46 10.79
N HIS A 69 -14.76 16.72 10.15
CA HIS A 69 -14.40 15.86 9.04
C HIS A 69 -13.81 16.69 7.89
N ALA A 70 -14.39 17.84 7.54
CA ALA A 70 -13.86 18.75 6.54
C ALA A 70 -12.47 19.31 6.90
N VAL A 71 -12.21 19.65 8.17
CA VAL A 71 -10.87 20.11 8.62
C VAL A 71 -9.85 18.99 8.53
N GLU A 72 -10.24 17.76 8.87
CA GLU A 72 -9.39 16.59 8.77
C GLU A 72 -9.09 16.25 7.31
N THR A 73 -10.11 16.23 6.46
CA THR A 73 -9.99 16.07 5.01
C THR A 73 -9.11 17.17 4.41
N PHE A 74 -9.25 18.42 4.84
CA PHE A 74 -8.38 19.53 4.43
C PHE A 74 -6.91 19.28 4.82
N LYS A 75 -6.65 18.92 6.08
CA LYS A 75 -5.30 18.61 6.57
C LYS A 75 -4.70 17.42 5.82
N ASN A 76 -5.47 16.35 5.70
CA ASN A 76 -5.08 15.13 4.99
C ASN A 76 -4.80 15.42 3.53
N ALA A 77 -5.66 16.18 2.84
CA ALA A 77 -5.45 16.63 1.48
C ALA A 77 -4.17 17.46 1.36
N LYS A 78 -3.93 18.42 2.25
CA LYS A 78 -2.71 19.24 2.24
C LYS A 78 -1.45 18.40 2.44
N HIS A 79 -1.48 17.44 3.37
CA HIS A 79 -0.38 16.50 3.58
C HIS A 79 -0.17 15.56 2.38
N TYR A 80 -1.26 15.02 1.84
CA TYR A 80 -1.29 14.14 0.68
C TYR A 80 -0.73 14.85 -0.57
N PHE A 81 -1.24 16.04 -0.90
CA PHE A 81 -0.75 16.86 -2.01
C PHE A 81 0.71 17.25 -1.85
N ARG A 82 1.15 17.61 -0.63
CA ARG A 82 2.57 17.86 -0.37
C ARG A 82 3.42 16.61 -0.58
N ALA A 83 2.98 15.46 -0.09
CA ALA A 83 3.68 14.19 -0.22
C ALA A 83 3.77 13.75 -1.70
N ILE A 84 2.67 13.85 -2.44
CA ILE A 84 2.62 13.56 -3.88
C ILE A 84 3.50 14.51 -4.65
N LYS A 85 3.40 15.82 -4.42
CA LYS A 85 4.24 16.82 -5.09
C LYS A 85 5.72 16.54 -4.83
N ALA A 86 6.10 16.31 -3.57
CA ALA A 86 7.48 15.97 -3.23
C ALA A 86 7.94 14.65 -3.88
N LYS A 87 7.04 13.67 -4.03
CA LYS A 87 7.33 12.41 -4.71
C LYS A 87 7.47 12.59 -6.22
N ALA A 88 6.55 13.29 -6.86
CA ALA A 88 6.60 13.65 -8.27
C ALA A 88 7.89 14.41 -8.59
N GLU A 89 8.25 15.43 -7.79
CA GLU A 89 9.52 16.16 -7.94
C GLU A 89 10.75 15.25 -7.84
N LYS A 90 10.75 14.29 -6.92
CA LYS A 90 11.82 13.28 -6.82
C LYS A 90 11.87 12.38 -8.04
N LEU A 91 10.73 11.91 -8.54
CA LEU A 91 10.67 11.05 -9.72
C LEU A 91 11.07 11.83 -10.99
N LEU A 92 10.64 13.08 -11.14
CA LEU A 92 11.03 13.96 -12.25
C LEU A 92 12.54 14.15 -12.34
N LYS A 93 13.24 14.31 -11.19
CA LYS A 93 14.71 14.35 -11.15
C LYS A 93 15.34 13.04 -11.61
N ARG A 94 14.72 11.89 -11.29
CA ARG A 94 15.20 10.56 -11.70
C ARG A 94 14.94 10.29 -13.18
N VAL A 95 13.85 10.80 -13.75
CA VAL A 95 13.57 10.71 -15.19
C VAL A 95 14.71 11.27 -16.01
N ASP A 96 15.32 12.39 -15.58
CA ASP A 96 16.47 12.96 -16.29
C ASP A 96 17.71 12.06 -16.29
N ALA A 97 17.89 11.27 -15.24
CA ALA A 97 19.05 10.40 -15.05
C ALA A 97 18.86 8.96 -15.58
N GLU A 98 17.63 8.44 -15.56
CA GLU A 98 17.34 7.02 -15.84
C GLU A 98 16.71 6.80 -17.23
N ILE A 99 16.28 7.87 -17.92
CA ILE A 99 15.71 7.80 -19.28
C ILE A 99 16.60 8.59 -20.24
N GLU A 100 17.19 7.89 -21.21
CA GLU A 100 18.06 8.51 -22.22
C GLU A 100 17.25 9.09 -23.40
N ASN A 101 16.13 8.48 -23.77
CA ASN A 101 15.33 8.91 -24.92
C ASN A 101 14.53 10.19 -24.59
N ASP A 102 14.77 11.28 -25.33
CA ASP A 102 14.16 12.60 -25.08
C ASP A 102 12.64 12.64 -25.29
N ALA A 103 12.11 11.93 -26.29
CA ALA A 103 10.67 11.87 -26.53
C ALA A 103 9.95 11.15 -25.39
N LEU A 104 10.52 10.03 -24.93
CA LEU A 104 10.02 9.28 -23.79
C LEU A 104 10.15 10.08 -22.49
N LYS A 105 11.28 10.76 -22.28
CA LYS A 105 11.53 11.64 -21.13
C LYS A 105 10.45 12.72 -21.04
N LYS A 106 10.11 13.37 -22.16
CA LYS A 106 9.02 14.36 -22.21
C LYS A 106 7.66 13.74 -21.86
N SER A 107 7.34 12.57 -22.42
CA SER A 107 6.09 11.87 -22.14
C SER A 107 5.94 11.46 -20.67
N VAL A 108 7.00 10.89 -20.07
CA VAL A 108 6.98 10.43 -18.67
C VAL A 108 6.93 11.64 -17.73
N LYS A 109 7.67 12.71 -18.02
CA LYS A 109 7.58 13.96 -17.23
C LYS A 109 6.17 14.53 -17.25
N ASP A 110 5.53 14.56 -18.43
CA ASP A 110 4.17 15.04 -18.58
C ASP A 110 3.19 14.18 -17.77
N ALA A 111 3.25 12.84 -17.89
CA ALA A 111 2.43 11.93 -17.10
C ALA A 111 2.62 12.12 -15.59
N LEU A 112 3.86 12.07 -15.09
CA LEU A 112 4.17 12.24 -13.67
C LEU A 112 3.73 13.61 -13.11
N SER A 113 3.78 14.66 -13.93
CA SER A 113 3.35 16.00 -13.52
C SER A 113 1.83 16.13 -13.36
N LYS A 114 1.07 15.22 -13.97
CA LYS A 114 -0.40 15.20 -13.97
C LYS A 114 -0.99 14.18 -13.00
N THR A 115 -0.22 13.19 -12.58
CA THR A 115 -0.67 12.15 -11.67
C THR A 115 -0.82 12.68 -10.24
N MET A 116 -1.99 12.44 -9.66
CA MET A 116 -2.35 12.87 -8.31
C MET A 116 -2.48 11.71 -7.33
N ASP A 117 -2.13 10.49 -7.74
CA ASP A 117 -2.08 9.34 -6.87
C ASP A 117 -0.63 8.87 -6.65
N ALA A 118 -0.27 8.67 -5.39
CA ALA A 118 1.08 8.26 -5.02
C ALA A 118 1.43 6.85 -5.51
N ALA A 119 0.46 5.94 -5.63
CA ALA A 119 0.68 4.59 -6.13
C ALA A 119 0.76 4.58 -7.66
N GLU A 120 -0.06 5.37 -8.35
CA GLU A 120 0.01 5.58 -9.80
C GLU A 120 1.36 6.20 -10.20
N LEU A 121 1.86 7.17 -9.44
CA LEU A 121 3.21 7.73 -9.65
C LEU A 121 4.30 6.64 -9.59
N ASP A 122 4.19 5.70 -8.65
CA ASP A 122 5.12 4.57 -8.59
C ASP A 122 4.95 3.65 -9.80
N CYS A 123 3.70 3.32 -10.17
CA CYS A 123 3.41 2.43 -11.30
C CYS A 123 3.94 3.00 -12.62
N LEU A 124 3.76 4.31 -12.85
CA LEU A 124 4.25 5.00 -14.05
C LEU A 124 5.76 5.02 -14.14
N PHE A 125 6.46 5.17 -13.01
CA PHE A 125 7.93 5.21 -13.01
C PHE A 125 8.59 3.83 -12.87
N GLU A 126 7.86 2.81 -12.39
CA GLU A 126 8.37 1.46 -12.16
C GLU A 126 9.11 0.84 -13.36
N PRO A 127 8.63 0.97 -14.62
CA PRO A 127 9.33 0.45 -15.80
C PRO A 127 10.75 1.01 -15.98
N PHE A 128 10.98 2.25 -15.55
CA PHE A 128 12.24 2.97 -15.77
C PHE A 128 13.23 2.86 -14.62
N LYS A 129 12.81 2.29 -13.47
CA LYS A 129 13.69 2.15 -12.32
C LYS A 129 14.89 1.28 -12.68
N THR A 130 16.10 1.76 -12.44
CA THR A 130 17.29 0.90 -12.56
C THR A 130 17.24 -0.29 -11.60
N ALA A 131 17.84 -1.42 -11.99
CA ALA A 131 17.97 -2.57 -11.10
C ALA A 131 18.84 -2.17 -9.89
N LYS A 132 18.43 -2.58 -8.68
CA LYS A 132 19.21 -2.27 -7.48
C LYS A 132 20.58 -2.94 -7.59
N LYS A 133 21.66 -2.20 -7.34
CA LYS A 133 23.04 -2.72 -7.35
C LYS A 133 23.16 -3.96 -6.45
N GLY A 134 23.75 -5.04 -6.99
CA GLY A 134 23.88 -6.33 -6.33
C GLY A 134 22.64 -7.23 -6.40
N SER A 135 21.61 -6.86 -7.16
CA SER A 135 20.49 -7.74 -7.45
C SER A 135 20.85 -8.77 -8.53
N LEU A 136 20.08 -9.86 -8.60
CA LEU A 136 20.24 -10.86 -9.67
C LEU A 136 20.03 -10.22 -11.06
N ALA A 137 19.10 -9.28 -11.19
CA ALA A 137 18.87 -8.58 -12.45
C ALA A 137 20.04 -7.64 -12.82
N SER A 138 20.60 -6.89 -11.87
CA SER A 138 21.77 -6.04 -12.16
C SER A 138 22.99 -6.88 -12.55
N ARG A 139 23.17 -8.03 -11.90
CA ARG A 139 24.23 -8.98 -12.25
C ARG A 139 24.04 -9.53 -13.66
N ALA A 140 22.82 -9.92 -14.02
CA ALA A 140 22.52 -10.39 -15.37
C ALA A 140 22.82 -9.33 -16.45
N VAL A 141 22.52 -8.06 -16.17
CA VAL A 141 22.90 -6.93 -17.06
C VAL A 141 24.42 -6.78 -17.14
N GLU A 142 25.14 -6.83 -16.03
CA GLU A 142 26.62 -6.77 -16.02
C GLU A 142 27.28 -7.92 -16.81
N LEU A 143 26.59 -9.07 -16.90
CA LEU A 143 27.01 -10.23 -17.70
C LEU A 143 26.66 -10.11 -19.19
N GLY A 144 25.98 -9.04 -19.62
CA GLY A 144 25.61 -8.81 -21.03
C GLY A 144 24.37 -9.59 -21.48
N VAL A 145 23.56 -10.09 -20.54
CA VAL A 145 22.33 -10.85 -20.85
C VAL A 145 21.17 -9.93 -21.28
N ASP A 146 21.35 -8.62 -21.18
CA ASP A 146 20.40 -7.61 -21.66
C ASP A 146 20.18 -7.71 -23.18
N GLU A 147 21.23 -7.96 -23.97
CA GLU A 147 21.11 -8.15 -25.42
C GLU A 147 20.17 -9.33 -25.75
N ILE A 148 20.30 -10.43 -25.00
CA ILE A 148 19.43 -11.61 -25.13
C ILE A 148 17.98 -11.20 -24.86
N CYS A 149 17.72 -10.54 -23.74
CA CYS A 149 16.37 -10.13 -23.35
C CYS A 149 15.74 -9.20 -24.39
N GLN A 150 16.47 -8.19 -24.87
CA GLN A 150 15.97 -7.25 -25.89
C GLN A 150 15.54 -7.96 -27.17
N ARG A 151 16.30 -8.96 -27.64
CA ARG A 151 15.97 -9.76 -28.82
C ARG A 151 14.77 -10.66 -28.59
N LEU A 152 14.66 -11.27 -27.40
CA LEU A 152 13.51 -12.07 -27.01
C LEU A 152 12.21 -11.25 -27.04
N TYR A 153 12.21 -9.99 -26.54
CA TYR A 153 11.04 -9.11 -26.63
C TYR A 153 10.66 -8.69 -28.05
N ARG A 154 11.61 -8.73 -29.00
CA ARG A 154 11.32 -8.49 -30.42
C ARG A 154 10.71 -9.72 -31.11
N GLY A 155 10.53 -10.83 -30.37
CA GLY A 155 10.04 -12.09 -30.90
C GLY A 155 11.10 -12.83 -31.73
N GLU A 156 12.38 -12.45 -31.60
CA GLU A 156 13.46 -13.08 -32.36
C GLU A 156 13.86 -14.45 -31.77
N TYR A 157 14.33 -15.35 -32.63
CA TYR A 157 15.04 -16.53 -32.18
C TYR A 157 16.48 -16.17 -31.75
N VAL A 158 16.76 -16.36 -30.46
CA VAL A 158 18.13 -16.27 -29.90
C VAL A 158 18.71 -17.66 -29.65
N ASN A 159 19.92 -17.94 -30.18
CA ASN A 159 20.64 -19.17 -29.83
C ASN A 159 21.50 -18.93 -28.58
N LEU A 160 20.99 -19.33 -27.41
CA LEU A 160 21.64 -19.14 -26.11
C LEU A 160 23.00 -19.84 -25.98
N GLN A 161 23.24 -20.91 -26.75
CA GLN A 161 24.53 -21.61 -26.74
C GLN A 161 25.70 -20.71 -27.13
N ARG A 162 25.45 -19.68 -27.96
CA ARG A 162 26.48 -18.73 -28.40
C ARG A 162 27.00 -17.84 -27.27
N PHE A 163 26.27 -17.74 -26.17
CA PHE A 163 26.62 -16.91 -25.02
C PHE A 163 27.34 -17.70 -23.93
N VAL A 164 27.47 -19.02 -24.07
CA VAL A 164 28.24 -19.84 -23.13
C VAL A 164 29.72 -19.52 -23.29
N HIS A 165 30.43 -19.34 -22.17
CA HIS A 165 31.81 -18.87 -22.08
C HIS A 165 32.07 -17.44 -22.59
N SER A 166 31.02 -16.66 -22.90
CA SER A 166 31.17 -15.23 -23.21
C SER A 166 31.74 -14.43 -22.03
N LYS A 167 31.46 -14.89 -20.80
CA LYS A 167 31.99 -14.42 -19.53
C LYS A 167 32.35 -15.62 -18.65
N PRO A 168 33.32 -15.48 -17.72
CA PRO A 168 33.71 -16.56 -16.80
C PRO A 168 32.54 -17.17 -16.03
N GLU A 169 31.55 -16.35 -15.66
CA GLU A 169 30.37 -16.73 -14.89
C GLU A 169 29.32 -17.47 -15.74
N LEU A 170 29.33 -17.28 -17.06
CA LEU A 170 28.40 -17.89 -18.02
C LEU A 170 28.98 -19.20 -18.59
N ASN A 171 29.47 -20.07 -17.72
CA ASN A 171 30.20 -21.29 -18.11
C ASN A 171 29.33 -22.43 -18.67
N THR A 172 28.01 -22.37 -18.50
CA THR A 172 27.08 -23.41 -18.96
C THR A 172 25.83 -22.80 -19.56
N LEU A 173 25.15 -23.54 -20.44
CA LEU A 173 23.83 -23.12 -20.98
C LEU A 173 22.83 -22.86 -19.86
N ALA A 174 22.81 -23.70 -18.83
CA ALA A 174 21.91 -23.54 -17.68
C ALA A 174 22.13 -22.21 -16.95
N LYS A 175 23.39 -21.75 -16.84
CA LYS A 175 23.70 -20.44 -16.26
C LYS A 175 23.24 -19.28 -17.14
N VAL A 176 23.41 -19.37 -18.46
CA VAL A 176 22.88 -18.37 -19.38
C VAL A 176 21.35 -18.29 -19.26
N GLU A 177 20.65 -19.42 -19.22
CA GLU A 177 19.19 -19.46 -19.02
C GLU A 177 18.79 -18.85 -17.67
N GLU A 178 19.48 -19.19 -16.57
CA GLU A 178 19.20 -18.71 -15.22
C GLU A 178 19.32 -17.17 -15.13
N GLU A 179 20.42 -16.61 -15.61
CA GLU A 179 20.63 -15.15 -15.62
C GLU A 179 19.63 -14.45 -16.54
N THR A 180 19.27 -15.07 -17.68
CA THR A 180 18.22 -14.55 -18.57
C THR A 180 16.86 -14.53 -17.87
N VAL A 181 16.51 -15.59 -17.14
CA VAL A 181 15.29 -15.67 -16.33
C VAL A 181 15.29 -14.61 -15.25
N HIS A 182 16.42 -14.34 -14.59
CA HIS A 182 16.51 -13.32 -13.54
C HIS A 182 16.28 -11.90 -14.05
N LEU A 183 16.79 -11.58 -15.25
CA LEU A 183 16.55 -10.27 -15.87
C LEU A 183 15.12 -10.15 -16.38
N LEU A 184 14.65 -11.15 -17.14
CA LEU A 184 13.27 -11.17 -17.65
C LEU A 184 12.26 -11.10 -16.50
N SER A 185 12.42 -11.88 -15.44
CA SER A 185 11.45 -11.90 -14.33
C SER A 185 11.33 -10.54 -13.64
N HIS A 186 12.45 -9.82 -13.54
CA HIS A 186 12.53 -8.49 -12.98
C HIS A 186 11.86 -7.44 -13.89
N GLU A 187 12.07 -7.51 -15.21
CA GLU A 187 11.39 -6.63 -16.18
C GLU A 187 9.89 -6.93 -16.28
N LEU A 188 9.51 -8.21 -16.30
CA LEU A 188 8.11 -8.66 -16.31
C LEU A 188 7.32 -8.12 -15.11
N HIS A 189 7.97 -8.00 -13.94
CA HIS A 189 7.33 -7.41 -12.76
C HIS A 189 7.01 -5.93 -12.98
N ARG A 190 7.85 -5.22 -13.73
CA ARG A 190 7.77 -3.77 -13.92
C ARG A 190 6.90 -3.37 -15.10
N LEU A 191 6.42 -4.33 -15.89
CA LEU A 191 5.40 -4.07 -16.91
C LEU A 191 4.21 -3.35 -16.28
N GLU A 192 3.70 -2.35 -17.01
CA GLU A 192 2.58 -1.54 -16.57
C GLU A 192 1.36 -2.43 -16.26
N GLU A 193 1.10 -3.42 -17.09
CA GLU A 193 0.01 -4.37 -16.91
C GLU A 193 0.18 -5.20 -15.63
N THR A 194 1.42 -5.56 -15.28
CA THR A 194 1.73 -6.29 -14.05
C THR A 194 1.54 -5.40 -12.82
N GLN A 195 1.94 -4.13 -12.90
CA GLN A 195 1.71 -3.16 -11.83
C GLN A 195 0.21 -2.83 -11.65
N ASN A 196 -0.54 -2.73 -12.76
CA ASN A 196 -1.98 -2.57 -12.76
C ASN A 196 -2.69 -3.79 -12.16
N LEU A 197 -2.23 -5.01 -12.48
CA LEU A 197 -2.74 -6.24 -11.86
C LEU A 197 -2.47 -6.23 -10.34
N LEU A 198 -1.25 -5.88 -9.93
CA LEU A 198 -0.88 -5.75 -8.52
C LEU A 198 -1.78 -4.75 -7.79
N GLN A 199 -2.08 -3.61 -8.41
CA GLN A 199 -2.96 -2.58 -7.82
C GLN A 199 -4.38 -3.11 -7.63
N LYS A 200 -4.96 -3.74 -8.66
CA LYS A 200 -6.28 -4.36 -8.60
C LYS A 200 -6.34 -5.45 -7.53
N LEU A 201 -5.34 -6.32 -7.42
CA LEU A 201 -5.32 -7.37 -6.39
C LEU A 201 -5.15 -6.83 -4.98
N ALA A 202 -4.51 -5.67 -4.84
CA ALA A 202 -4.42 -4.97 -3.56
C ALA A 202 -5.76 -4.32 -3.16
N GLU A 203 -6.76 -4.24 -4.04
CA GLU A 203 -8.11 -3.84 -3.66
C GLU A 203 -8.80 -5.02 -2.95
N LEU A 204 -9.32 -4.77 -1.75
CA LEU A 204 -9.93 -5.81 -0.91
C LEU A 204 -11.20 -6.41 -1.55
N ASN A 205 -11.81 -5.70 -2.51
CA ASN A 205 -13.03 -6.10 -3.22
C ASN A 205 -12.77 -6.52 -4.68
N ASN A 206 -11.56 -6.95 -5.02
CA ASN A 206 -11.26 -7.31 -6.40
C ASN A 206 -12.12 -8.49 -6.92
N HIS A 207 -12.50 -8.43 -8.19
CA HIS A 207 -13.32 -9.45 -8.86
C HIS A 207 -12.49 -10.47 -9.65
N LEU A 208 -11.20 -10.58 -9.36
CA LEU A 208 -10.26 -11.40 -10.15
C LEU A 208 -10.33 -12.89 -9.82
N ASN A 209 -11.27 -13.32 -8.95
CA ASN A 209 -11.42 -14.69 -8.45
C ASN A 209 -10.14 -15.28 -7.82
N ILE A 210 -9.14 -14.45 -7.50
CA ILE A 210 -7.94 -14.86 -6.77
C ILE A 210 -8.24 -14.80 -5.27
N ARG A 211 -8.11 -15.96 -4.61
CA ARG A 211 -8.32 -16.04 -3.17
C ARG A 211 -7.10 -15.50 -2.43
N LEU A 212 -7.34 -14.56 -1.53
CA LEU A 212 -6.35 -14.02 -0.62
C LEU A 212 -6.79 -14.36 0.81
N LYS A 213 -5.87 -14.90 1.61
CA LYS A 213 -6.17 -15.30 2.98
C LYS A 213 -5.21 -14.66 3.96
N VAL A 214 -5.72 -14.21 5.10
CA VAL A 214 -4.91 -13.91 6.28
C VAL A 214 -4.59 -15.24 6.95
N ARG A 215 -3.31 -15.55 7.14
CA ARG A 215 -2.87 -16.74 7.88
C ARG A 215 -1.88 -16.38 8.96
N SER A 216 -2.05 -16.89 10.17
CA SER A 216 -1.07 -16.82 11.26
C SER A 216 -0.39 -18.16 11.52
N THR A 217 0.81 -18.09 12.07
CA THR A 217 1.61 -19.25 12.47
C THR A 217 2.39 -18.92 13.75
N LEU A 218 2.55 -19.88 14.66
CA LEU A 218 3.42 -19.69 15.83
C LEU A 218 4.87 -19.46 15.40
N THR A 219 5.53 -18.52 16.08
CA THR A 219 6.98 -18.36 15.93
C THR A 219 7.74 -19.52 16.57
N LYS A 220 8.98 -19.75 16.13
CA LYS A 220 9.86 -20.74 16.75
C LYS A 220 10.06 -20.48 18.25
N LYS A 221 10.13 -19.20 18.65
CA LYS A 221 10.26 -18.77 20.05
C LYS A 221 9.02 -19.16 20.86
N ALA A 222 7.83 -18.88 20.33
CA ALA A 222 6.57 -19.20 20.99
C ALA A 222 6.37 -20.71 21.19
N LYS A 223 6.80 -21.52 20.22
CA LYS A 223 6.76 -23.00 20.32
C LYS A 223 7.67 -23.56 21.41
N ALA A 224 8.70 -22.81 21.82
CA ALA A 224 9.67 -23.24 22.83
C ALA A 224 9.31 -22.75 24.25
N LEU A 225 8.23 -21.99 24.41
CA LEU A 225 7.79 -21.48 25.71
C LEU A 225 7.32 -22.62 26.61
N LYS A 226 7.70 -22.56 27.89
CA LYS A 226 7.27 -23.47 28.96
C LYS A 226 6.36 -22.73 29.93
N GLU A 227 5.56 -23.47 30.72
CA GLU A 227 4.62 -22.88 31.71
C GLU A 227 5.30 -21.96 32.73
N THR A 228 6.60 -22.17 33.00
CA THR A 228 7.41 -21.32 33.88
C THR A 228 7.76 -19.96 33.28
N ASP A 229 7.60 -19.78 31.97
CA ASP A 229 7.97 -18.56 31.28
C ASP A 229 6.88 -17.50 31.44
N LYS A 230 7.28 -16.26 31.77
CA LYS A 230 6.36 -15.12 31.93
C LYS A 230 5.43 -14.90 30.73
N ASN A 231 5.89 -15.24 29.53
CA ASN A 231 5.16 -15.04 28.28
C ASN A 231 4.27 -16.23 27.89
N PHE A 232 4.29 -17.34 28.65
CA PHE A 232 3.47 -18.51 28.34
C PHE A 232 1.96 -18.21 28.40
N SER A 233 1.54 -17.37 29.34
CA SER A 233 0.15 -16.89 29.46
C SER A 233 -0.35 -16.17 28.20
N LEU A 234 0.55 -15.60 27.39
CA LEU A 234 0.19 -14.97 26.14
C LEU A 234 -0.31 -15.98 25.09
N LEU A 235 0.09 -17.26 25.18
CA LEU A 235 -0.42 -18.30 24.30
C LEU A 235 -1.91 -18.53 24.52
N ASP A 236 -2.35 -18.53 25.78
CA ASP A 236 -3.77 -18.65 26.11
C ASP A 236 -4.52 -17.35 25.75
N HIS A 237 -3.94 -16.19 26.04
CA HIS A 237 -4.51 -14.89 25.67
C HIS A 237 -4.78 -14.75 24.16
N PHE A 238 -3.89 -15.29 23.31
CA PHE A 238 -4.02 -15.25 21.85
C PHE A 238 -4.47 -16.57 21.23
N LYS A 239 -5.06 -17.49 22.01
CA LYS A 239 -5.41 -18.86 21.58
C LYS A 239 -6.19 -18.92 20.27
N LEU A 240 -7.16 -18.03 20.08
CA LEU A 240 -7.98 -17.93 18.85
C LEU A 240 -7.17 -17.53 17.60
N TYR A 241 -5.99 -16.94 17.79
CA TYR A 241 -5.15 -16.35 16.73
C TYR A 241 -3.87 -17.14 16.46
N LEU A 242 -3.63 -18.25 17.15
CA LEU A 242 -2.42 -19.07 17.00
C LEU A 242 -2.33 -19.76 15.63
N ASN A 243 -3.45 -20.26 15.12
CA ASN A 243 -3.58 -20.87 13.79
C ASN A 243 -4.78 -20.29 13.04
N PHE A 244 -4.81 -18.97 12.95
CA PHE A 244 -5.88 -18.22 12.31
C PHE A 244 -5.77 -18.32 10.80
N GLU A 245 -6.88 -18.65 10.14
CA GLU A 245 -6.99 -18.55 8.69
C GLU A 245 -8.37 -17.97 8.33
N LYS A 246 -8.39 -16.90 7.54
CA LYS A 246 -9.64 -16.30 7.05
C LYS A 246 -9.40 -15.58 5.73
N ASP A 247 -10.41 -15.58 4.86
CA ASP A 247 -10.38 -14.77 3.64
C ASP A 247 -10.27 -13.28 4.00
N VAL A 248 -9.44 -12.54 3.26
CA VAL A 248 -9.20 -11.10 3.50
C VAL A 248 -10.49 -10.27 3.44
N ARG A 249 -11.49 -10.71 2.67
CA ARG A 249 -12.78 -10.00 2.52
C ARG A 249 -13.60 -10.02 3.80
N PHE A 250 -13.46 -11.07 4.59
CA PHE A 250 -14.30 -11.32 5.77
C PHE A 250 -13.56 -11.06 7.09
N VAL A 251 -12.27 -10.72 7.07
CA VAL A 251 -11.51 -10.43 8.30
C VAL A 251 -11.97 -9.09 8.91
N GLN A 252 -12.24 -9.10 10.20
CA GLN A 252 -12.72 -7.93 10.94
C GLN A 252 -11.55 -7.09 11.47
N SER A 253 -11.77 -5.79 11.65
CA SER A 253 -10.76 -4.84 12.12
C SER A 253 -10.10 -5.27 13.43
N PHE A 254 -10.88 -5.64 14.45
CA PHE A 254 -10.33 -6.07 15.74
C PHE A 254 -9.48 -7.36 15.64
N GLN A 255 -9.78 -8.23 14.67
CA GLN A 255 -8.99 -9.45 14.44
C GLN A 255 -7.61 -9.11 13.89
N ILE A 256 -7.53 -8.13 12.97
CA ILE A 256 -6.25 -7.62 12.45
C ILE A 256 -5.42 -7.00 13.57
N LEU A 257 -6.03 -6.17 14.43
CA LEU A 257 -5.31 -5.58 15.57
C LEU A 257 -4.83 -6.62 16.58
N ALA A 258 -5.64 -7.67 16.84
CA ALA A 258 -5.23 -8.78 17.69
C ALA A 258 -4.04 -9.56 17.10
N LEU A 259 -4.07 -9.82 15.78
CA LEU A 259 -2.95 -10.46 15.07
C LEU A 259 -1.67 -9.62 15.12
N GLU A 260 -1.78 -8.30 14.89
CA GLU A 260 -0.63 -7.40 14.95
C GLU A 260 -0.07 -7.29 16.37
N ARG A 261 -0.93 -7.23 17.39
CA ARG A 261 -0.53 -7.25 18.81
C ARG A 261 0.16 -8.56 19.18
N ALA A 262 -0.38 -9.71 18.77
CA ALA A 262 0.25 -11.01 19.02
C ALA A 262 1.61 -11.13 18.30
N SER A 263 1.74 -10.53 17.12
CA SER A 263 2.98 -10.53 16.35
C SER A 263 4.05 -9.62 16.95
N SER A 264 3.68 -8.43 17.42
CA SER A 264 4.62 -7.52 18.10
C SER A 264 5.13 -8.09 19.42
N LYS A 265 4.34 -8.93 20.10
CA LYS A 265 4.76 -9.74 21.26
C LYS A 265 5.59 -10.97 20.89
N GLY A 266 5.83 -11.22 19.60
CA GLY A 266 6.65 -12.34 19.11
C GLY A 266 5.99 -13.71 19.24
N ILE A 267 4.69 -13.79 19.49
CA ILE A 267 3.95 -15.05 19.67
C ILE A 267 3.64 -15.69 18.32
N ILE A 268 3.17 -14.87 17.37
CA ILE A 268 2.84 -15.31 16.02
C ILE A 268 3.58 -14.51 14.94
N ASN A 269 3.67 -15.10 13.76
CA ASN A 269 3.86 -14.36 12.52
C ASN A 269 2.59 -14.51 11.69
N TRP A 270 2.09 -13.42 11.13
CA TRP A 270 0.94 -13.46 10.23
C TRP A 270 1.29 -12.83 8.90
N LYS A 271 0.72 -13.39 7.83
CA LYS A 271 0.93 -12.94 6.47
C LYS A 271 -0.35 -13.08 5.67
N ILE A 272 -0.36 -12.40 4.53
CA ILE A 272 -1.33 -12.69 3.48
C ILE A 272 -0.79 -13.90 2.70
N VAL A 273 -1.66 -14.82 2.35
CA VAL A 273 -1.37 -15.96 1.48
C VAL A 273 -2.14 -15.72 0.19
N VAL A 274 -1.40 -15.65 -0.91
CA VAL A 274 -1.93 -15.49 -2.26
C VAL A 274 -2.06 -16.87 -2.88
N ASP A 275 -3.16 -17.13 -3.57
CA ASP A 275 -3.36 -18.37 -4.32
C ASP A 275 -2.40 -18.45 -5.52
N ASP A 276 -1.76 -19.60 -5.72
CA ASP A 276 -0.77 -19.83 -6.79
C ASP A 276 -1.36 -19.69 -8.21
N SER A 277 -2.70 -19.77 -8.35
CA SER A 277 -3.40 -19.49 -9.62
C SER A 277 -3.11 -18.10 -10.19
N ILE A 278 -2.59 -17.17 -9.37
CA ILE A 278 -2.12 -15.86 -9.83
C ILE A 278 -1.12 -15.94 -10.99
N ALA A 279 -0.30 -17.00 -11.05
CA ALA A 279 0.65 -17.19 -12.14
C ALA A 279 -0.04 -17.32 -13.51
N SER A 280 -1.26 -17.86 -13.55
CA SER A 280 -2.01 -18.09 -14.80
C SER A 280 -2.56 -16.81 -15.43
N ILE A 281 -2.73 -15.75 -14.64
CA ILE A 281 -3.22 -14.45 -15.10
C ILE A 281 -2.09 -13.41 -15.22
N HIS A 282 -0.83 -13.84 -15.07
CA HIS A 282 0.32 -12.95 -15.16
C HIS A 282 0.42 -12.34 -16.58
N PRO A 283 0.46 -11.00 -16.73
CA PRO A 283 0.43 -10.34 -18.04
C PRO A 283 1.57 -10.75 -18.98
N GLY A 284 2.74 -11.07 -18.42
CA GLY A 284 3.88 -11.63 -19.16
C GLY A 284 3.57 -12.86 -20.03
N LEU A 285 2.51 -13.62 -19.75
CA LEU A 285 2.08 -14.75 -20.59
C LEU A 285 1.51 -14.33 -21.94
N LYS A 286 1.13 -13.05 -22.10
CA LYS A 286 0.59 -12.48 -23.34
C LYS A 286 1.66 -11.91 -24.27
N LEU A 287 2.93 -11.92 -23.84
CA LEU A 287 4.02 -11.39 -24.65
C LEU A 287 4.31 -12.31 -25.83
N ASN A 288 4.60 -11.70 -26.97
CA ASN A 288 4.93 -12.43 -28.19
C ASN A 288 6.40 -12.84 -28.19
N PHE A 289 6.69 -14.07 -27.76
CA PHE A 289 8.02 -14.67 -27.81
C PHE A 289 8.06 -15.72 -28.91
N HIS A 290 9.24 -15.92 -29.50
CA HIS A 290 9.46 -17.02 -30.45
C HIS A 290 9.09 -18.37 -29.80
N LEU A 291 8.51 -19.30 -30.57
CA LEU A 291 8.04 -20.61 -30.09
C LEU A 291 9.11 -21.39 -29.31
N ASN A 292 10.36 -21.36 -29.76
CA ASN A 292 11.48 -22.04 -29.08
C ASN A 292 11.86 -21.43 -27.72
N HIS A 293 11.32 -20.25 -27.36
CA HIS A 293 11.61 -19.53 -26.11
C HIS A 293 10.43 -19.49 -25.16
N THR A 294 9.33 -20.20 -25.45
CA THR A 294 8.13 -20.22 -24.59
C THR A 294 8.40 -20.80 -23.22
N ASP A 295 9.27 -21.82 -23.12
CA ASP A 295 9.61 -22.42 -21.83
C ASP A 295 10.46 -21.48 -20.98
N LEU A 296 11.36 -20.72 -21.61
CA LEU A 296 12.14 -19.68 -20.95
C LEU A 296 11.23 -18.56 -20.42
N LEU A 297 10.27 -18.10 -21.23
CA LEU A 297 9.26 -17.13 -20.80
C LEU A 297 8.43 -17.67 -19.63
N ARG A 298 8.00 -18.94 -19.68
CA ARG A 298 7.24 -19.57 -18.60
C ARG A 298 8.04 -19.61 -17.30
N LYS A 299 9.34 -19.96 -17.36
CA LYS A 299 10.24 -19.91 -16.20
C LYS A 299 10.36 -18.48 -15.65
N ALA A 300 10.53 -17.48 -16.51
CA ALA A 300 10.61 -16.07 -16.12
C ALA A 300 9.31 -15.55 -15.47
N VAL A 301 8.15 -15.91 -16.01
CA VAL A 301 6.84 -15.57 -15.42
C VAL A 301 6.66 -16.22 -14.06
N GLN A 302 7.03 -17.49 -13.89
CA GLN A 302 6.97 -18.19 -12.60
C GLN A 302 7.88 -17.53 -11.56
N ASP A 303 9.12 -17.22 -11.96
CA ASP A 303 10.07 -16.51 -11.10
C ASP A 303 9.56 -15.12 -10.72
N SER A 304 9.01 -14.37 -11.68
CA SER A 304 8.44 -13.04 -11.46
C SER A 304 7.28 -13.08 -10.49
N THR A 305 6.40 -14.06 -10.68
CA THR A 305 5.24 -14.28 -9.82
C THR A 305 5.66 -14.56 -8.38
N LYS A 306 6.60 -15.49 -8.18
CA LYS A 306 7.03 -15.94 -6.84
C LYS A 306 7.89 -14.91 -6.11
N ARG A 307 8.87 -14.29 -6.79
CA ARG A 307 9.83 -13.39 -6.15
C ARG A 307 9.33 -11.96 -6.00
N PHE A 308 8.46 -11.49 -6.90
CA PHE A 308 8.08 -10.08 -6.93
C PHE A 308 6.57 -9.86 -6.78
N LEU A 309 5.74 -10.52 -7.59
CA LEU A 309 4.30 -10.25 -7.61
C LEU A 309 3.63 -10.65 -6.29
N ILE A 310 3.78 -11.91 -5.85
CA ILE A 310 3.19 -12.40 -4.60
C ILE A 310 3.66 -11.57 -3.40
N PRO A 311 4.98 -11.37 -3.15
CA PRO A 311 5.43 -10.57 -2.00
C PRO A 311 4.96 -9.11 -2.05
N SER A 312 4.71 -8.56 -3.23
CA SER A 312 4.18 -7.20 -3.38
C SER A 312 2.69 -7.14 -3.05
N ILE A 313 1.89 -8.12 -3.49
CA ILE A 313 0.48 -8.27 -3.11
C ILE A 313 0.38 -8.43 -1.59
N GLU A 314 1.18 -9.35 -1.01
CA GLU A 314 1.14 -9.63 0.43
C GLU A 314 1.36 -8.37 1.27
N ARG A 315 2.39 -7.56 0.93
CA ARG A 315 2.69 -6.31 1.63
C ARG A 315 1.60 -5.27 1.46
N LYS A 316 1.12 -5.02 0.22
CA LYS A 316 0.10 -4.00 -0.06
C LYS A 316 -1.23 -4.34 0.65
N VAL A 317 -1.69 -5.59 0.55
CA VAL A 317 -2.93 -6.05 1.18
C VAL A 317 -2.83 -6.01 2.70
N ARG A 318 -1.69 -6.47 3.26
CA ARG A 318 -1.45 -6.39 4.70
C ARG A 318 -1.55 -4.96 5.21
N ARG A 319 -0.91 -4.01 4.53
CA ARG A 319 -0.90 -2.60 4.92
C ARG A 319 -2.31 -2.01 4.89
N LYS A 320 -3.07 -2.23 3.82
CA LYS A 320 -4.46 -1.78 3.72
C LYS A 320 -5.37 -2.35 4.81
N LEU A 321 -5.22 -3.63 5.16
CA LEU A 321 -5.99 -4.23 6.25
C LEU A 321 -5.66 -3.59 7.59
N LEU A 322 -4.38 -3.28 7.83
CA LEU A 322 -3.94 -2.61 9.05
C LEU A 322 -4.46 -1.17 9.11
N ASP A 323 -4.28 -0.37 8.06
CA ASP A 323 -4.77 1.01 8.00
C ASP A 323 -6.29 1.07 8.25
N ARG A 324 -7.07 0.18 7.61
CA ARG A 324 -8.52 0.05 7.85
C ARG A 324 -8.84 -0.29 9.31
N ALA A 325 -8.05 -1.17 9.92
CA ALA A 325 -8.30 -1.62 11.28
C ALA A 325 -7.95 -0.54 12.31
N GLU A 326 -6.86 0.18 12.10
CA GLU A 326 -6.43 1.31 12.94
C GLU A 326 -7.45 2.44 12.91
N ASN A 327 -7.89 2.88 11.72
CA ASN A 327 -8.91 3.92 11.58
C ASN A 327 -10.22 3.53 12.29
N SER A 328 -10.69 2.31 12.05
CA SER A 328 -11.90 1.80 12.71
C SER A 328 -11.80 1.77 14.25
N ALA A 329 -10.61 1.52 14.81
CA ALA A 329 -10.41 1.55 16.25
C ALA A 329 -10.38 2.99 16.79
N ILE A 330 -9.71 3.91 16.08
CA ILE A 330 -9.65 5.33 16.43
C ILE A 330 -11.07 5.91 16.49
N ASP A 331 -11.91 5.63 15.49
CA ASP A 331 -13.29 6.09 15.45
C ASP A 331 -14.11 5.60 16.65
N CYS A 332 -13.94 4.33 17.01
CA CYS A 332 -14.60 3.74 18.19
C CYS A 332 -14.14 4.41 19.49
N PHE A 333 -12.84 4.64 19.66
CA PHE A 333 -12.31 5.34 20.84
C PHE A 333 -12.78 6.80 20.91
N ALA A 334 -12.79 7.51 19.79
CA ALA A 334 -13.26 8.88 19.71
C ALA A 334 -14.74 8.98 20.11
N LYS A 335 -15.58 8.04 19.63
CA LYS A 335 -16.99 7.97 20.01
C LYS A 335 -17.17 7.72 21.51
N ASN A 336 -16.49 6.72 22.07
CA ASN A 336 -16.59 6.39 23.48
C ASN A 336 -16.12 7.55 24.39
N LEU A 337 -15.03 8.23 24.00
CA LEU A 337 -14.54 9.38 24.73
C LEU A 337 -15.53 10.55 24.68
N ARG A 338 -16.14 10.81 23.53
CA ARG A 338 -17.17 11.85 23.39
C ARG A 338 -18.36 11.57 24.30
N GLU A 339 -18.85 10.33 24.34
CA GLU A 339 -19.95 9.94 25.22
C GLU A 339 -19.59 10.16 26.70
N LEU A 340 -18.36 9.78 27.09
CA LEU A 340 -17.87 10.02 28.45
C LEU A 340 -17.82 11.51 28.80
N LEU A 341 -17.28 12.35 27.91
CA LEU A 341 -17.16 13.79 28.13
C LEU A 341 -18.51 14.53 28.14
N LEU A 342 -19.52 13.98 27.47
CA LEU A 342 -20.88 14.54 27.44
C LEU A 342 -21.78 13.98 28.54
N THR A 343 -21.25 13.14 29.42
CA THR A 343 -21.98 12.67 30.59
C THR A 343 -22.43 13.87 31.42
N ALA A 344 -23.73 13.90 31.76
CA ALA A 344 -24.28 14.97 32.55
C ALA A 344 -23.52 15.10 33.88
N PRO A 345 -23.02 16.30 34.23
CA PRO A 345 -22.29 16.48 35.47
C PRO A 345 -23.25 16.35 36.66
N LEU A 346 -22.80 15.66 37.71
CA LEU A 346 -23.44 15.72 39.02
C LEU A 346 -23.04 17.04 39.69
N LYS A 347 -24.00 17.89 40.03
CA LYS A 347 -23.78 19.20 40.65
C LYS A 347 -24.40 19.24 42.05
N ASP A 348 -23.79 20.01 42.95
CA ASP A 348 -24.33 20.33 44.28
C ASP A 348 -24.49 19.11 45.21
N TYR A 349 -23.62 18.10 45.07
CA TYR A 349 -23.55 16.94 45.95
C TYR A 349 -22.13 16.72 46.44
N ALA A 350 -21.98 16.34 47.72
CA ALA A 350 -20.74 15.75 48.20
C ALA A 350 -20.56 14.34 47.61
N VAL A 351 -19.37 14.03 47.11
CA VAL A 351 -19.06 12.79 46.40
C VAL A 351 -17.94 12.03 47.10
N LEU A 352 -18.20 10.77 47.48
CA LEU A 352 -17.16 9.83 47.86
C LEU A 352 -16.71 9.04 46.63
N ALA A 353 -15.57 9.42 46.06
CA ALA A 353 -14.94 8.68 44.97
C ALA A 353 -14.21 7.46 45.54
N ILE A 354 -14.54 6.28 45.01
CA ILE A 354 -13.92 5.00 45.39
C ILE A 354 -13.20 4.45 44.17
N ASP A 355 -11.88 4.33 44.25
CA ASP A 355 -11.04 3.64 43.27
C ASP A 355 -10.77 2.21 43.77
N PRO A 356 -11.46 1.19 43.21
CA PRO A 356 -11.41 -0.17 43.72
C PRO A 356 -10.07 -0.85 43.45
N GLY A 357 -9.51 -1.51 44.47
CA GLY A 357 -8.28 -2.29 44.35
C GLY A 357 -8.30 -3.56 45.19
N TYR A 358 -7.77 -4.65 44.64
CA TYR A 358 -7.72 -5.94 45.34
C TYR A 358 -6.54 -6.02 46.32
N SER A 359 -5.31 -6.08 45.81
CA SER A 359 -4.11 -6.31 46.65
C SER A 359 -3.72 -5.11 47.52
N ASN A 360 -3.99 -3.90 47.05
CA ASN A 360 -3.60 -2.64 47.72
C ASN A 360 -4.79 -1.93 48.39
N GLY A 361 -5.93 -2.61 48.55
CA GLY A 361 -7.19 -2.02 49.04
C GLY A 361 -7.79 -0.93 48.13
N CYS A 362 -8.97 -0.45 48.51
CA CYS A 362 -9.67 0.65 47.84
C CYS A 362 -9.14 2.01 48.30
N LYS A 363 -8.98 2.95 47.37
CA LYS A 363 -8.64 4.33 47.67
C LYS A 363 -9.93 5.13 47.69
N CYS A 364 -10.04 6.03 48.66
CA CYS A 364 -11.23 6.84 48.84
C CYS A 364 -10.85 8.32 48.87
N ALA A 365 -11.62 9.15 48.19
CA ALA A 365 -11.53 10.60 48.26
C ALA A 365 -12.93 11.18 48.46
N LEU A 366 -13.10 12.00 49.50
CA LEU A 366 -14.34 12.73 49.73
C LEU A 366 -14.17 14.15 49.19
N VAL A 367 -15.06 14.54 48.28
CA VAL A 367 -15.16 15.89 47.72
C VAL A 367 -16.45 16.51 48.22
N ASN A 368 -16.41 17.76 48.65
CA ASN A 368 -17.61 18.51 49.03
C ASN A 368 -18.37 18.98 47.77
N ASP A 369 -19.42 19.76 47.99
CA ASP A 369 -20.35 20.25 46.97
C ASP A 369 -19.82 21.40 46.10
N SER A 370 -18.63 21.93 46.41
CA SER A 370 -17.99 23.09 45.75
C SER A 370 -16.88 22.73 44.79
#